data_AF-A0A919BP61-F1
#
_entry.id   AF-A0A919BP61-F1
#
_cell.length_a   1.000
_cell.length_b   1.000
_cell.length_c   1.000
_cell.angle_alpha   90.00
_cell.angle_beta   90.00
_cell.angle_gamma   90.00
#
_symmetry.space_group_name_H-M   'P 1'
#
loop_
_entity.id
_entity.type
_entity.pdbx_description
1 polymer ?
#
loop_
_entity_poly.entity_id
_entity_poly.type
_entity_poly.pdbx_seq_one_letter_code
_entity_poly.pdbx_strand_id
1 'polypeptide(L)'
;MISQSAWCRRYVVPVAKEAGLVPEGGVLRMLGERGDCAVLELQAHPMDPKLQSFFVRVSVVPLTERAWTQRQHWDQAKDHLPGSGSGMLRWEVKPPAGVAFDVPGGSSLDGLWAYGAGIEPEECAEQLAEVLRELTFPAMRRFLDRDVLAAEMRQRSGHLRHHRPPGWAAALLNMDRVSPVALEHLLQAVETDYPLAGEFVAWAREYAARHNTPD
;
A
#
# COMPACT_ATOMS: atom_id res chain seq x y z
N MET A 1 7.11 -5.29 29.14
CA MET A 1 6.65 -5.56 27.76
C MET A 1 7.30 -4.54 26.84
N ILE A 2 7.99 -4.98 25.78
CA ILE A 2 8.61 -4.07 24.81
C ILE A 2 7.52 -3.33 24.02
N SER A 3 7.64 -2.01 23.84
CA SER A 3 6.68 -1.25 23.05
C SER A 3 6.75 -1.64 21.57
N GLN A 4 5.64 -1.53 20.85
CA GLN A 4 5.60 -1.89 19.41
C GLN A 4 6.65 -1.14 18.58
N SER A 5 6.89 0.15 18.87
CA SER A 5 7.92 0.93 18.16
C SER A 5 9.34 0.40 18.42
N ALA A 6 9.65 0.02 19.67
CA ALA A 6 10.95 -0.55 20.01
C ALA A 6 11.11 -1.96 19.43
N TRP A 7 10.04 -2.76 19.46
CA TRP A 7 9.99 -4.09 18.87
C TRP A 7 10.20 -4.04 17.34
N CYS A 8 9.46 -3.18 16.63
CA CYS A 8 9.59 -3.00 15.19
C CYS A 8 11.02 -2.58 14.80
N ARG A 9 11.60 -1.61 15.53
CA ARG A 9 13.00 -1.18 15.31
C ARG A 9 14.01 -2.30 15.50
N ARG A 10 13.80 -3.17 16.50
CA ARG A 10 14.71 -4.26 16.82
C ARG A 10 14.62 -5.42 15.83
N TYR A 11 13.41 -5.81 15.44
CA TYR A 11 13.20 -7.07 14.71
C TYR A 11 12.73 -6.90 13.26
N VAL A 12 11.90 -5.90 12.96
CA VAL A 12 11.28 -5.76 11.63
C VAL A 12 12.10 -4.86 10.71
N VAL A 13 12.61 -3.73 11.22
CA VAL A 13 13.41 -2.78 10.44
C VAL A 13 14.64 -3.42 9.79
N PRO A 14 15.43 -4.29 10.46
CA PRO A 14 16.57 -4.95 9.81
C PRO A 14 16.14 -5.79 8.59
N VAL A 15 15.10 -6.60 8.74
CA VAL A 15 14.55 -7.46 7.69
C VAL A 15 14.01 -6.65 6.52
N ALA A 16 13.34 -5.53 6.81
CA ALA A 16 12.85 -4.62 5.78
C ALA A 16 14.01 -3.95 5.01
N LYS A 17 15.06 -3.51 5.71
CA LYS A 17 16.24 -2.90 5.08
C LYS A 17 16.98 -3.88 4.17
N GLU A 18 17.12 -5.14 4.58
CA GLU A 18 17.70 -6.21 3.73
C GLU A 18 16.93 -6.37 2.41
N ALA A 19 15.61 -6.18 2.44
CA ALA A 19 14.75 -6.23 1.26
C ALA A 19 14.70 -4.92 0.45
N GLY A 20 15.46 -3.90 0.86
CA GLY A 20 15.55 -2.60 0.19
C GLY A 20 14.49 -1.58 0.63
N LEU A 21 13.77 -1.82 1.74
CA LEU A 21 12.81 -0.85 2.26
C LEU A 21 13.51 0.24 3.09
N VAL A 22 13.05 1.47 2.92
CA VAL A 22 13.53 2.63 3.67
C VAL A 22 12.56 2.95 4.83
N PRO A 23 13.04 2.97 6.08
CA PRO A 23 12.22 3.41 7.22
C PRO A 23 12.15 4.93 7.28
N GLU A 24 10.94 5.48 7.39
CA GLU A 24 10.74 6.90 7.68
C GLU A 24 9.40 7.11 8.37
N GLY A 25 9.45 7.71 9.57
CA GLY A 25 8.30 7.80 10.46
C GLY A 25 7.90 6.43 11.00
N GLY A 26 6.59 6.13 10.98
CA GLY A 26 6.02 4.86 11.44
C GLY A 26 5.87 3.78 10.37
N VAL A 27 6.43 3.99 9.17
CA VAL A 27 6.24 3.09 8.02
C VAL A 27 7.56 2.75 7.32
N LEU A 28 7.52 1.68 6.53
CA LEU A 28 8.62 1.14 5.74
C LEU A 28 8.25 1.19 4.25
N ARG A 29 9.12 1.71 3.39
CA ARG A 29 8.78 1.99 1.99
C ARG A 29 9.69 1.27 1.01
N MET A 30 9.10 0.57 0.04
CA MET A 30 9.80 0.07 -1.14
C MET A 30 9.52 1.02 -2.30
N LEU A 31 10.58 1.64 -2.83
CA LEU A 31 10.47 2.54 -3.97
C LEU A 31 10.51 1.74 -5.27
N GLY A 32 9.56 2.00 -6.16
CA GLY A 32 9.55 1.52 -7.54
C GLY A 32 10.13 2.56 -8.48
N GLU A 33 10.01 2.28 -9.77
CA GLU A 33 10.32 3.25 -10.81
C GLU A 33 9.27 4.37 -10.84
N ARG A 34 9.62 5.50 -11.45
CA ARG A 34 8.68 6.61 -11.73
C ARG A 34 7.97 7.18 -10.49
N GLY A 35 8.57 7.02 -9.31
CA GLY A 35 8.02 7.54 -8.05
C GLY A 35 6.89 6.70 -7.45
N ASP A 36 6.62 5.51 -7.98
CA ASP A 36 5.69 4.56 -7.38
C ASP A 36 6.27 3.99 -6.08
N CYS A 37 5.40 3.63 -5.14
CA CYS A 37 5.85 3.19 -3.82
C CYS A 37 4.92 2.13 -3.22
N ALA A 38 5.49 1.13 -2.58
CA ALA A 38 4.76 0.20 -1.73
C ALA A 38 5.12 0.50 -0.27
N VAL A 39 4.11 0.72 0.56
CA VAL A 39 4.24 1.13 1.96
C VAL A 39 3.78 0.00 2.86
N LEU A 40 4.66 -0.46 3.75
CA LEU A 40 4.37 -1.38 4.83
C LEU A 40 4.21 -0.60 6.14
N GLU A 41 3.07 -0.76 6.81
CA GLU A 41 2.71 -0.10 8.06
C GLU A 41 2.34 -1.13 9.12
N LEU A 42 2.88 -0.95 10.33
CA LEU A 42 2.49 -1.72 11.52
C LEU A 42 1.56 -0.83 12.36
N GLN A 43 0.25 -1.02 12.21
CA GLN A 43 -0.77 -0.20 12.85
C GLN A 43 -1.12 -0.80 14.22
N ALA A 44 -0.73 -0.13 15.31
CA ALA A 44 -1.13 -0.50 16.66
C ALA A 44 -2.66 -0.58 16.79
N HIS A 45 -3.14 -1.63 17.43
CA HIS A 45 -4.56 -1.85 17.71
C HIS A 45 -4.73 -2.53 19.07
N PRO A 46 -4.51 -1.80 20.18
CA PRO A 46 -4.46 -2.38 21.51
C PRO A 46 -5.84 -2.90 21.94
N MET A 47 -5.96 -4.22 22.08
CA MET A 47 -7.20 -4.90 22.49
C MET A 47 -7.15 -5.49 23.91
N ASP A 48 -5.96 -5.92 24.36
CA ASP A 48 -5.72 -6.48 25.70
C ASP A 48 -4.53 -5.76 26.34
N PRO A 49 -4.64 -5.24 27.58
CA PRO A 49 -3.51 -4.60 28.28
C PRO A 49 -2.29 -5.50 28.50
N LYS A 50 -2.43 -6.83 28.42
CA LYS A 50 -1.36 -7.82 28.58
C LYS A 50 -0.66 -8.17 27.26
N LEU A 51 -1.19 -7.70 26.14
CA LEU A 51 -0.66 -7.97 24.80
C LEU A 51 -0.38 -6.67 24.06
N GLN A 52 0.56 -6.70 23.13
CA GLN A 52 0.63 -5.73 22.04
C GLN A 52 -0.06 -6.36 20.86
N SER A 53 -1.10 -5.71 20.34
CA SER A 53 -1.86 -6.16 19.16
C SER A 53 -1.73 -5.14 18.03
N PHE A 54 -1.59 -5.62 16.79
CA PHE A 54 -1.39 -4.75 15.64
C PHE A 54 -1.74 -5.40 14.30
N PHE A 55 -2.10 -4.56 13.34
CA PHE A 55 -2.20 -4.97 11.94
C PHE A 55 -0.90 -4.71 11.21
N VAL A 56 -0.58 -5.58 10.26
CA VAL A 56 0.48 -5.36 9.29
C VAL A 56 -0.18 -5.12 7.95
N ARG A 57 -0.08 -3.90 7.43
CA ARG A 57 -0.79 -3.47 6.23
C ARG A 57 0.19 -3.05 5.16
N VAL A 58 -0.11 -3.45 3.93
CA VAL A 58 0.61 -2.98 2.75
C VAL A 58 -0.32 -2.17 1.86
N SER A 59 0.17 -1.03 1.37
CA SER A 59 -0.49 -0.19 0.38
C SER A 59 0.45 0.04 -0.81
N VAL A 60 -0.03 -0.13 -2.03
CA VAL A 60 0.68 0.25 -3.26
C VAL A 60 0.13 1.58 -3.75
N VAL A 61 1.02 2.57 -3.87
CA VAL A 61 0.72 3.97 -4.15
C VAL A 61 1.48 4.38 -5.41
N PRO A 62 0.86 4.27 -6.59
CA PRO A 62 1.41 4.85 -7.80
C PRO A 62 1.58 6.38 -7.66
N LEU A 63 2.61 6.94 -8.29
CA LEU A 63 2.87 8.39 -8.24
C LEU A 63 1.64 9.19 -8.68
N THR A 64 0.95 8.73 -9.71
CA THR A 64 -0.21 9.40 -10.31
C THR A 64 -1.45 9.33 -9.42
N GLU A 65 -1.67 8.23 -8.70
CA GLU A 65 -2.71 8.12 -7.65
C GLU A 65 -2.44 9.13 -6.52
N ARG A 66 -1.18 9.23 -6.12
CA ARG A 66 -0.78 10.23 -5.14
C ARG A 66 -0.98 11.66 -5.66
N ALA A 67 -0.54 11.96 -6.88
CA ALA A 67 -0.70 13.28 -7.48
C ALA A 67 -2.17 13.67 -7.57
N TRP A 68 -3.05 12.73 -7.90
CA TRP A 68 -4.51 12.94 -7.89
C TRP A 68 -5.06 13.20 -6.49
N THR A 69 -4.73 12.34 -5.52
CA THR A 69 -5.24 12.47 -4.15
C THR A 69 -4.75 13.75 -3.47
N GLN A 70 -3.57 14.25 -3.85
CA GLN A 70 -2.96 15.47 -3.31
C GLN A 70 -3.07 16.65 -4.28
N ARG A 71 -3.90 16.58 -5.32
CA ARG A 71 -3.91 17.55 -6.44
C ARG A 71 -4.05 19.02 -6.03
N GLN A 72 -4.79 19.30 -4.97
CA GLN A 72 -5.00 20.67 -4.47
C GLN A 72 -3.74 21.27 -3.84
N HIS A 73 -2.79 20.42 -3.41
CA HIS A 73 -1.55 20.81 -2.73
C HIS A 73 -0.33 20.09 -3.31
N TRP A 74 -0.38 19.72 -4.60
CA TRP A 74 0.61 18.84 -5.21
C TRP A 74 2.03 19.41 -5.14
N ASP A 75 2.19 20.72 -5.35
CA ASP A 75 3.50 21.36 -5.28
C ASP A 75 4.17 21.26 -3.90
N GLN A 76 3.39 21.22 -2.83
CA GLN A 76 3.91 21.01 -1.47
C GLN A 76 4.16 19.52 -1.21
N ALA A 77 3.35 18.67 -1.82
CA ALA A 77 3.34 17.25 -1.51
C ALA A 77 4.33 16.44 -2.34
N LYS A 78 4.68 16.86 -3.56
CA LYS A 78 5.44 16.06 -4.55
C LYS A 78 6.78 15.51 -4.06
N ASP A 79 7.48 16.25 -3.20
CA ASP A 79 8.82 15.88 -2.70
C ASP A 79 8.79 14.98 -1.45
N HIS A 80 7.63 14.82 -0.81
CA HIS A 80 7.49 13.92 0.35
C HIS A 80 7.42 12.46 -0.12
N LEU A 81 7.53 11.47 0.75
CA LEU A 81 7.18 10.08 0.40
C LEU A 81 5.73 9.76 0.78
N PRO A 82 5.03 8.86 0.04
CA PRO A 82 3.63 8.58 0.32
C PRO A 82 3.44 7.89 1.67
N GLY A 83 2.32 8.18 2.32
CA GLY A 83 1.81 7.39 3.45
C GLY A 83 0.97 6.20 2.99
N SER A 84 0.57 5.33 3.91
CA SER A 84 -0.26 4.16 3.64
C SER A 84 -1.70 4.50 3.23
N GLY A 85 -2.18 5.71 3.52
CA GLY A 85 -3.56 6.17 3.35
C GLY A 85 -4.03 6.32 1.89
N SER A 86 -3.10 6.52 0.94
CA SER A 86 -3.41 6.79 -0.47
C SER A 86 -3.20 5.57 -1.40
N GLY A 87 -3.25 4.35 -0.86
CA GLY A 87 -3.03 3.14 -1.66
C GLY A 87 -4.12 2.90 -2.70
N MET A 88 -3.73 2.66 -3.95
CA MET A 88 -4.63 2.16 -4.99
C MET A 88 -5.02 0.70 -4.72
N LEU A 89 -4.05 -0.10 -4.27
CA LEU A 89 -4.20 -1.49 -3.87
C LEU A 89 -3.71 -1.66 -2.43
N ARG A 90 -4.43 -2.44 -1.63
CA ARG A 90 -4.10 -2.68 -0.22
C ARG A 90 -4.35 -4.13 0.17
N TRP A 91 -3.52 -4.65 1.07
CA TRP A 91 -3.79 -5.92 1.76
C TRP A 91 -3.25 -5.92 3.17
N GLU A 92 -3.70 -6.89 3.96
CA GLU A 92 -3.24 -7.13 5.32
C GLU A 92 -2.46 -8.45 5.35
N VAL A 93 -1.30 -8.41 5.99
CA VAL A 93 -0.45 -9.59 6.16
C VAL A 93 -1.02 -10.39 7.32
N LYS A 94 -1.45 -11.62 7.05
CA LYS A 94 -2.12 -12.47 8.04
C LYS A 94 -1.09 -13.15 8.95
N PRO A 95 -1.32 -13.18 10.28
CA PRO A 95 -0.50 -13.94 11.21
C PRO A 95 -0.77 -15.44 11.07
N PRO A 96 0.26 -16.29 11.24
CA PRO A 96 0.05 -17.69 11.58
C PRO A 96 -0.64 -17.83 12.95
N ALA A 97 -1.26 -18.99 13.20
CA ALA A 97 -2.10 -19.22 14.38
C ALA A 97 -1.39 -19.00 15.72
N GLY A 98 -0.09 -19.28 15.82
CA GLY A 98 0.67 -19.14 17.07
C GLY A 98 0.89 -17.69 17.53
N VAL A 99 0.77 -16.73 16.61
CA VAL A 99 1.02 -15.29 16.86
C VAL A 99 -0.16 -14.42 16.42
N ALA A 100 -1.28 -15.07 16.11
CA ALA A 100 -2.55 -14.41 15.86
C ALA A 100 -3.18 -14.02 17.20
N PHE A 101 -3.81 -12.85 17.25
CA PHE A 101 -4.61 -12.46 18.39
C PHE A 101 -5.87 -13.34 18.45
N ASP A 102 -6.00 -14.15 19.50
CA ASP A 102 -7.20 -14.96 19.72
C ASP A 102 -8.35 -14.07 20.17
N VAL A 103 -9.47 -14.08 19.43
CA VAL A 103 -10.68 -13.33 19.77
C VAL A 103 -11.70 -14.30 20.35
N PRO A 104 -12.01 -14.22 21.66
CA PRO A 104 -13.08 -15.01 22.24
C PRO A 104 -14.41 -14.66 21.56
N GLY A 105 -15.02 -15.64 20.87
CA GLY A 105 -16.34 -15.48 20.25
C GLY A 105 -16.35 -15.29 18.72
N GLY A 106 -15.23 -15.47 18.03
CA GLY A 106 -15.21 -15.71 16.57
C GLY A 106 -15.58 -14.51 15.70
N SER A 107 -15.13 -13.31 16.06
CA SER A 107 -15.38 -12.09 15.28
C SER A 107 -14.21 -11.69 14.38
N SER A 108 -14.52 -10.81 13.43
CA SER A 108 -13.84 -10.37 12.21
C SER A 108 -12.47 -9.67 12.34
N LEU A 109 -11.63 -10.05 13.32
CA LEU A 109 -10.27 -9.51 13.47
C LEU A 109 -9.21 -10.41 12.82
N ASP A 110 -9.60 -11.10 11.75
CA ASP A 110 -8.68 -11.84 10.88
C ASP A 110 -7.54 -10.89 10.43
N GLY A 111 -6.29 -11.22 10.78
CA GLY A 111 -5.12 -10.40 10.41
C GLY A 111 -4.43 -9.66 11.56
N LEU A 112 -4.95 -9.76 12.79
CA LEU A 112 -4.36 -9.09 13.95
C LEU A 112 -3.22 -9.92 14.56
N TRP A 113 -2.00 -9.38 14.53
CA TRP A 113 -0.81 -9.96 15.15
C TRP A 113 -0.76 -9.62 16.64
N ALA A 114 -0.18 -10.50 17.46
CA ALA A 114 0.02 -10.23 18.87
C ALA A 114 1.34 -10.79 19.42
N TYR A 115 1.90 -10.09 20.41
CA TYR A 115 2.92 -10.61 21.31
C TYR A 115 2.71 -10.10 22.74
N GLY A 116 3.23 -10.80 23.74
CA GLY A 116 3.06 -10.45 25.16
C GLY A 116 2.81 -11.68 26.03
N ALA A 117 1.90 -11.58 26.99
CA ALA A 117 1.60 -12.71 27.89
C ALA A 117 1.23 -13.99 27.11
N GLY A 118 2.16 -14.96 27.08
CA GLY A 118 1.97 -16.25 26.39
C GLY A 118 2.46 -16.31 24.94
N ILE A 119 2.96 -15.20 24.37
CA ILE A 119 3.54 -15.17 23.02
C ILE A 119 4.84 -14.37 23.08
N GLU A 120 5.97 -15.03 22.92
CA GLU A 120 7.27 -14.37 23.04
C GLU A 120 7.47 -13.33 21.93
N PRO A 121 7.96 -12.11 22.24
CA PRO A 121 8.18 -11.07 21.23
C PRO A 121 9.10 -11.52 20.09
N GLU A 122 10.13 -12.32 20.39
CA GLU A 122 11.04 -12.92 19.42
C GLU A 122 10.33 -13.89 18.47
N GLU A 123 9.45 -14.75 18.99
CA GLU A 123 8.68 -15.72 18.18
C GLU A 123 7.75 -14.99 17.20
N CYS A 124 7.02 -13.98 17.67
CA CYS A 124 6.19 -13.14 16.80
C CYS A 124 7.02 -12.45 15.71
N ALA A 125 8.24 -12.04 16.05
CA ALA A 125 9.14 -11.36 15.12
C ALA A 125 9.67 -12.30 14.05
N GLU A 126 10.07 -13.52 14.43
CA GLU A 126 10.55 -14.55 13.51
C GLU A 126 9.47 -14.93 12.49
N GLN A 127 8.25 -15.21 12.97
CA GLN A 127 7.12 -15.55 12.10
C GLN A 127 6.74 -14.39 11.18
N LEU A 128 6.73 -13.14 11.68
CA LEU A 128 6.49 -11.99 10.81
C LEU A 128 7.60 -11.84 9.77
N ALA A 129 8.87 -11.99 10.15
CA ALA A 129 10.00 -11.87 9.24
C ALA A 129 9.94 -12.90 8.11
N GLU A 130 9.54 -14.14 8.41
CA GLU A 130 9.33 -15.20 7.42
C GLU A 130 8.23 -14.81 6.42
N VAL A 131 7.02 -14.47 6.90
CA VAL A 131 5.90 -14.07 6.02
C VAL A 131 6.25 -12.82 5.20
N LEU A 132 7.01 -11.88 5.77
CA LEU A 132 7.46 -10.70 5.06
C LEU A 132 8.41 -11.07 3.91
N ARG A 133 9.43 -11.91 4.17
CA ARG A 133 10.43 -12.29 3.17
C ARG A 133 9.85 -13.16 2.06
N GLU A 134 9.04 -14.15 2.42
CA GLU A 134 8.59 -15.16 1.47
C GLU A 134 7.40 -14.71 0.63
N LEU A 135 6.50 -13.91 1.22
CA LEU A 135 5.23 -13.56 0.58
C LEU A 135 5.13 -12.06 0.32
N THR A 136 5.36 -11.24 1.35
CA THR A 136 4.97 -9.84 1.31
C THR A 136 5.90 -8.99 0.46
N PHE A 137 7.22 -9.05 0.66
CA PHE A 137 8.17 -8.26 -0.12
C PHE A 137 8.19 -8.64 -1.61
N PRO A 138 8.12 -9.94 -1.99
CA PRO A 138 7.92 -10.31 -3.39
C PRO A 138 6.63 -9.73 -3.98
N ALA A 139 5.51 -9.78 -3.25
CA ALA A 139 4.25 -9.18 -3.70
C ALA A 139 4.34 -7.66 -3.85
N MET A 140 4.97 -6.96 -2.89
CA MET A 140 5.24 -5.52 -2.98
C MET A 140 6.00 -5.18 -4.26
N ARG A 141 7.11 -5.88 -4.51
CA ARG A 141 7.93 -5.66 -5.72
C ARG A 141 7.14 -5.94 -7.00
N ARG A 142 6.37 -7.03 -7.00
CA ARG A 142 5.52 -7.40 -8.13
C ARG A 142 4.46 -6.33 -8.44
N PHE A 143 3.81 -5.76 -7.43
CA PHE A 143 2.77 -4.75 -7.65
C PHE A 143 3.30 -3.33 -7.88
N LEU A 144 4.62 -3.12 -7.76
CA LEU A 144 5.28 -1.91 -8.27
C LEU A 144 5.46 -1.94 -9.80
N ASP A 145 5.30 -3.10 -10.45
CA ASP A 145 5.11 -3.17 -11.88
C ASP A 145 3.67 -2.74 -12.22
N ARG A 146 3.55 -1.63 -12.95
CA ARG A 146 2.24 -1.04 -13.30
C ARG A 146 1.40 -1.91 -14.23
N ASP A 147 2.00 -2.74 -15.06
CA ASP A 147 1.24 -3.65 -15.93
C ASP A 147 0.63 -4.78 -15.11
N VAL A 148 1.39 -5.30 -14.14
CA VAL A 148 0.89 -6.27 -13.17
C VAL A 148 -0.18 -5.67 -12.28
N LEU A 149 0.02 -4.45 -11.77
CA LEU A 149 -0.97 -3.74 -10.97
C LEU A 149 -2.25 -3.46 -11.78
N ALA A 150 -2.13 -3.01 -13.04
CA ALA A 150 -3.28 -2.78 -13.90
C ALA A 150 -4.08 -4.07 -14.17
N ALA A 151 -3.40 -5.20 -14.36
CA ALA A 151 -4.05 -6.50 -14.50
C ALA A 151 -4.82 -6.89 -13.23
N GLU A 152 -4.23 -6.69 -12.06
CA GLU A 152 -4.89 -6.94 -10.76
C GLU A 152 -6.09 -6.01 -10.54
N MET A 153 -5.98 -4.71 -10.83
CA MET A 153 -7.09 -3.77 -10.69
C MET A 153 -8.29 -4.11 -11.59
N ARG A 154 -8.04 -4.82 -12.70
CA ARG A 154 -9.10 -5.34 -13.59
C ARG A 154 -9.72 -6.64 -13.07
N GLN A 155 -8.90 -7.57 -12.58
CA GLN A 155 -9.35 -8.91 -12.13
C GLN A 155 -9.98 -8.88 -10.73
N ARG A 156 -9.51 -7.99 -9.86
CA ARG A 156 -9.97 -7.76 -8.49
C ARG A 156 -9.95 -9.01 -7.61
N SER A 157 -8.77 -9.52 -7.33
CA SER A 157 -8.56 -10.67 -6.44
C SER A 157 -9.20 -10.43 -5.06
N GLY A 158 -10.04 -11.35 -4.59
CA GLY A 158 -10.87 -11.14 -3.39
C GLY A 158 -10.15 -10.99 -2.05
N HIS A 159 -8.84 -11.29 -1.98
CA HIS A 159 -8.01 -11.09 -0.79
C HIS A 159 -7.32 -9.72 -0.74
N LEU A 160 -7.50 -8.91 -1.78
CA LEU A 160 -6.94 -7.56 -1.90
C LEU A 160 -8.07 -6.54 -1.89
N ARG A 161 -7.78 -5.36 -1.37
CA ARG A 161 -8.70 -4.22 -1.35
C ARG A 161 -8.29 -3.23 -2.42
N HIS A 162 -9.17 -3.00 -3.39
CA HIS A 162 -8.99 -2.05 -4.49
C HIS A 162 -9.74 -0.75 -4.18
N HIS A 163 -9.02 0.36 -4.10
CA HIS A 163 -9.58 1.67 -3.73
C HIS A 163 -10.09 2.48 -4.94
N ARG A 164 -9.84 2.01 -6.16
CA ARG A 164 -10.32 2.62 -7.40
C ARG A 164 -11.15 1.65 -8.23
N PRO A 165 -12.15 2.15 -8.96
CA PRO A 165 -12.77 1.42 -10.06
C PRO A 165 -11.73 1.08 -11.15
N PRO A 166 -11.96 0.02 -11.95
CA PRO A 166 -11.03 -0.39 -13.00
C PRO A 166 -10.70 0.71 -14.03
N GLY A 167 -11.68 1.49 -14.49
CA GLY A 167 -11.46 2.56 -15.48
C GLY A 167 -10.58 3.68 -14.92
N TRP A 168 -10.88 4.13 -13.70
CA TRP A 168 -10.03 5.08 -12.94
C TRP A 168 -8.60 4.58 -12.78
N ALA A 169 -8.43 3.33 -12.32
CA ALA A 169 -7.12 2.73 -12.12
C ALA A 169 -6.33 2.66 -13.44
N ALA A 170 -6.99 2.25 -14.53
CA ALA A 170 -6.36 2.19 -15.85
C ALA A 170 -5.86 3.57 -16.31
N ALA A 171 -6.66 4.63 -16.18
CA ALA A 171 -6.24 5.98 -16.53
C ALA A 171 -5.07 6.47 -15.65
N LEU A 172 -5.18 6.29 -14.34
CA LEU A 172 -4.13 6.68 -13.38
C LEU A 172 -2.79 6.01 -13.67
N LEU A 173 -2.78 4.70 -13.93
CA LEU A 173 -1.53 3.95 -14.14
C LEU A 173 -0.84 4.29 -15.47
N ASN A 174 -1.52 4.95 -16.41
CA ASN A 174 -1.03 5.16 -17.78
C ASN A 174 -0.79 6.62 -18.17
N MET A 175 -1.26 7.61 -17.42
CA MET A 175 -1.22 9.03 -17.83
C MET A 175 0.18 9.60 -18.14
N ASP A 176 1.24 9.03 -17.60
CA ASP A 176 2.66 9.37 -17.78
C ASP A 176 3.43 8.28 -18.57
N ARG A 177 2.70 7.35 -19.20
CA ARG A 177 3.25 6.21 -19.97
C ARG A 177 2.75 6.13 -21.39
N VAL A 178 1.56 6.68 -21.68
CA VAL A 178 0.93 6.57 -22.99
C VAL A 178 0.80 7.93 -23.68
N SER A 179 0.67 7.91 -25.00
CA SER A 179 0.41 9.14 -25.77
C SER A 179 -0.92 9.77 -25.36
N PRO A 180 -1.10 11.10 -25.56
CA PRO A 180 -2.38 11.76 -25.28
C PRO A 180 -3.57 11.10 -25.98
N VAL A 181 -3.40 10.64 -27.23
CA VAL A 181 -4.46 9.92 -27.97
C VAL A 181 -4.84 8.60 -27.28
N ALA A 182 -3.85 7.82 -26.85
CA ALA A 182 -4.11 6.57 -26.13
C ALA A 182 -4.74 6.83 -24.75
N LEU A 183 -4.36 7.92 -24.08
CA LEU A 183 -4.96 8.32 -22.81
C LEU A 183 -6.44 8.66 -22.96
N GLU A 184 -6.85 9.37 -24.03
CA GLU A 184 -8.26 9.72 -24.25
C GLU A 184 -9.16 8.48 -24.32
N HIS A 185 -8.69 7.39 -24.93
CA HIS A 185 -9.43 6.12 -24.93
C HIS A 185 -9.61 5.54 -23.52
N LEU A 186 -8.62 5.68 -22.64
CA LEU A 186 -8.73 5.25 -21.25
C LEU A 186 -9.69 6.16 -20.46
N LEU A 187 -9.66 7.46 -20.70
CA LEU A 187 -10.53 8.44 -20.03
C LEU A 187 -12.01 8.23 -20.39
N GLN A 188 -12.32 7.73 -21.60
CA GLN A 188 -13.68 7.34 -21.98
C GLN A 188 -14.23 6.16 -21.18
N ALA A 189 -13.36 5.31 -20.63
CA ALA A 189 -13.75 4.16 -19.82
C ALA A 189 -13.87 4.48 -18.32
N VAL A 190 -13.64 5.73 -17.91
CA VAL A 190 -13.75 6.18 -16.52
C VAL A 190 -15.21 6.15 -16.08
N GLU A 191 -15.45 5.48 -14.96
CA GLU A 191 -16.76 5.37 -14.33
C GLU A 191 -17.25 6.77 -13.88
N THR A 192 -18.34 7.23 -14.51
CA THR A 192 -18.88 8.60 -14.35
C THR A 192 -19.80 8.77 -13.15
N ASP A 193 -20.30 7.67 -12.60
CA ASP A 193 -21.04 7.61 -11.34
C ASP A 193 -20.13 7.71 -10.11
N TYR A 194 -18.80 7.59 -10.30
CA TYR A 194 -17.83 7.78 -9.25
C TYR A 194 -17.63 9.28 -8.93
N PRO A 195 -17.50 9.66 -7.64
CA PRO A 195 -17.34 11.06 -7.26
C PRO A 195 -16.18 11.75 -7.99
N LEU A 196 -16.41 12.98 -8.43
CA LEU A 196 -15.42 13.86 -9.05
C LEU A 196 -14.88 13.37 -10.43
N ALA A 197 -15.60 12.49 -11.14
CA ALA A 197 -15.16 11.98 -12.44
C ALA A 197 -14.82 13.08 -13.47
N GLY A 198 -15.65 14.13 -13.57
CA GLY A 198 -15.37 15.26 -14.48
C GLY A 198 -14.09 16.02 -14.11
N GLU A 199 -13.87 16.27 -12.82
CA GLU A 199 -12.66 16.92 -12.31
C GLU A 199 -11.43 16.04 -12.57
N PHE A 200 -11.56 14.73 -12.38
CA PHE A 200 -10.50 13.77 -12.65
C PHE A 200 -10.08 13.74 -14.11
N VAL A 201 -11.04 13.65 -15.04
CA VAL A 201 -10.75 13.63 -16.47
C VAL A 201 -10.06 14.93 -16.91
N ALA A 202 -10.51 16.08 -16.42
CA ALA A 202 -9.87 17.36 -16.71
C ALA A 202 -8.43 17.40 -16.17
N TRP A 203 -8.25 17.02 -14.90
CA TRP A 203 -6.94 16.98 -14.27
C TRP A 203 -5.98 16.00 -14.96
N ALA A 204 -6.44 14.82 -15.37
CA ALA A 204 -5.61 13.80 -16.01
C ALA A 204 -5.05 14.30 -17.35
N ARG A 205 -5.86 15.04 -18.13
CA ARG A 205 -5.41 15.69 -19.38
C ARG A 205 -4.35 16.75 -19.11
N GLU A 206 -4.58 17.62 -18.13
CA GLU A 206 -3.61 18.64 -17.74
C GLU A 206 -2.31 18.03 -17.23
N TYR A 207 -2.40 17.00 -16.40
CA TYR A 207 -1.24 16.29 -15.86
C TYR A 207 -0.43 15.65 -16.99
N ALA A 208 -1.07 14.90 -17.88
CA ALA A 208 -0.40 14.27 -19.02
C ALA A 208 0.25 15.29 -19.96
N ALA A 209 -0.42 16.42 -20.24
CA ALA A 209 0.15 17.47 -21.09
C ALA A 209 1.44 18.10 -20.49
N ARG A 210 1.57 18.14 -19.17
CA ARG A 210 2.77 18.66 -18.49
C ARG A 210 3.92 17.66 -18.41
N HIS A 211 3.62 16.35 -18.41
CA HIS A 211 4.61 15.30 -18.12
C HIS A 211 4.93 14.39 -19.31
N ASN A 212 4.11 14.38 -20.36
CA ASN A 212 4.35 13.67 -21.62
C ASN A 212 4.77 14.64 -22.73
N THR A 213 5.67 15.59 -22.44
CA THR A 213 6.26 16.41 -23.50
C THR A 213 7.09 15.48 -24.39
N PRO A 214 6.79 15.39 -25.70
CA PRO A 214 7.64 14.64 -26.61
C PRO A 214 9.00 15.35 -26.68
N ASP A 215 10.08 14.61 -26.42
CA ASP A 215 11.42 14.98 -26.90
C ASP A 215 11.45 15.03 -28.43
#